data_AF-A0A7S4MXQ6-F1
#
_entry.id   AF-A0A7S4MXQ6-F1
#
_cell.length_a   1.000
_cell.length_b   1.000
_cell.length_c   1.000
_cell.angle_alpha   90.00
_cell.angle_beta   90.00
_cell.angle_gamma   90.00
#
_symmetry.space_group_name_H-M   'P 1'
#
loop_
_entity.id
_entity.type
_entity.pdbx_description
1 polymer ?
#
loop_
_entity_poly.entity_id
_entity_poly.type
_entity_poly.pdbx_seq_one_letter_code
_entity_poly.pdbx_strand_id
1 'polypeptide(L)'
;MSFIDREAFWIRTVSAVLPAPLADLLPPSVVDLELRYAAIAGWVILVLVMCLLSLRRVFRFVDSNAVRFSAASKLLSPAVVGLAPFLLPSQYIADNTRYISVAGGLLFSTITKKMIVFSMAKMTYASIQMDILPFVAICVWIRSDPNLTKRGAIAIMGVMCILHAIRLVFWARRAINDICKRLGIWCLRIKPKEA
;
A
#
# COMPACT_ATOMS: atom_id res chain seq x y z
N MET A 1 -9.96 -28.02 8.68
CA MET A 1 -9.56 -28.20 7.28
C MET A 1 -9.93 -26.95 6.49
N SER A 2 -8.97 -26.30 5.85
CA SER A 2 -9.25 -25.20 4.91
C SER A 2 -9.77 -25.84 3.63
N PHE A 3 -10.95 -25.43 3.16
CA PHE A 3 -11.61 -25.99 1.96
C PHE A 3 -10.84 -25.73 0.65
N ILE A 4 -9.82 -24.85 0.71
CA ILE A 4 -8.95 -24.49 -0.41
C ILE A 4 -7.51 -24.58 0.10
N ASP A 5 -6.68 -25.36 -0.58
CA ASP A 5 -5.23 -25.28 -0.41
C ASP A 5 -4.76 -23.95 -1.00
N ARG A 6 -4.48 -23.01 -0.10
CA ARG A 6 -4.24 -21.62 -0.44
C ARG A 6 -2.90 -21.44 -1.13
N GLU A 7 -1.91 -22.26 -0.79
CA GLU A 7 -0.59 -22.21 -1.42
C GLU A 7 -0.68 -22.74 -2.85
N ALA A 8 -1.38 -23.85 -3.05
CA ALA A 8 -1.64 -24.41 -4.36
C ALA A 8 -2.41 -23.45 -5.28
N PHE A 9 -3.27 -22.58 -4.74
CA PHE A 9 -3.99 -21.58 -5.55
C PHE A 9 -3.05 -20.51 -6.14
N TRP A 10 -2.09 -20.02 -5.36
CA TRP A 10 -1.19 -18.93 -5.79
C TRP A 10 -0.09 -19.35 -6.76
N ILE A 11 0.21 -20.64 -6.83
CA ILE A 11 1.19 -21.24 -7.75
C ILE A 11 0.58 -21.45 -9.15
N ARG A 12 -0.75 -21.40 -9.29
CA ARG A 12 -1.41 -21.55 -10.60
C ARG A 12 -0.97 -20.43 -11.55
N THR A 13 -0.82 -20.78 -12.81
CA THR A 13 -0.61 -19.80 -13.90
C THR A 13 -1.86 -18.94 -14.08
N VAL A 14 -1.67 -17.74 -14.64
CA VAL A 14 -2.78 -16.84 -14.96
C VAL A 14 -3.77 -17.51 -15.92
N SER A 15 -3.27 -18.28 -16.91
CA SER A 15 -4.11 -19.08 -17.84
C SER A 15 -5.07 -20.04 -17.14
N ALA A 16 -4.69 -20.63 -16.02
CA ALA A 16 -5.51 -21.59 -15.31
C ALA A 16 -6.68 -20.93 -14.54
N VAL A 17 -6.63 -19.60 -14.35
CA VAL A 17 -7.63 -18.83 -13.59
C VAL A 17 -8.47 -17.96 -14.51
N LEU A 18 -7.89 -17.41 -15.59
CA LEU A 18 -8.61 -16.56 -16.54
C LEU A 18 -9.48 -17.40 -17.50
N PRO A 19 -10.69 -16.93 -17.87
CA PRO A 19 -11.45 -17.55 -18.95
C PRO A 19 -10.70 -17.38 -20.30
N ALA A 20 -10.78 -18.39 -21.16
CA ALA A 20 -10.11 -18.45 -22.46
C ALA A 20 -10.13 -17.15 -23.28
N PRO A 21 -11.27 -16.45 -23.49
CA PRO A 21 -11.29 -15.23 -24.31
C PRO A 21 -10.44 -14.09 -23.75
N LEU A 22 -10.21 -14.03 -22.42
CA LEU A 22 -9.34 -13.03 -21.82
C LEU A 22 -7.86 -13.46 -21.88
N ALA A 23 -7.59 -14.77 -21.85
CA ALA A 23 -6.23 -15.30 -21.93
C ALA A 23 -5.62 -15.03 -23.31
N ASP A 24 -6.42 -15.14 -24.38
CA ASP A 24 -6.00 -14.89 -25.76
C ASP A 24 -5.65 -13.41 -26.04
N LEU A 25 -6.13 -12.48 -25.20
CA LEU A 25 -5.82 -11.05 -25.31
C LEU A 25 -4.51 -10.67 -24.63
N LEU A 26 -3.95 -11.54 -23.78
CA LEU A 26 -2.76 -11.24 -22.99
C LEU A 26 -1.48 -11.73 -23.70
N PRO A 27 -0.35 -11.02 -23.54
CA PRO A 27 0.93 -11.51 -24.04
C PRO A 27 1.28 -12.86 -23.39
N PRO A 28 1.92 -13.79 -24.12
CA PRO A 28 2.24 -15.13 -23.61
C PRO A 28 3.09 -15.07 -22.33
N SER A 29 3.98 -14.08 -22.21
CA SER A 29 4.78 -13.83 -21.00
C SER A 29 3.95 -13.53 -19.74
N VAL A 30 2.74 -13.00 -19.89
CA VAL A 30 1.81 -12.71 -18.79
C VAL A 30 0.94 -13.93 -18.48
N VAL A 31 0.56 -14.68 -19.51
CA VAL A 31 -0.29 -15.87 -19.40
C VAL A 31 0.40 -16.99 -18.63
N ASP A 32 1.70 -17.17 -18.87
CA ASP A 32 2.54 -18.18 -18.21
C ASP A 32 3.02 -17.74 -16.81
N LEU A 33 2.74 -16.49 -16.42
CA LEU A 33 3.12 -15.96 -15.12
C LEU A 33 2.30 -16.63 -14.01
N GLU A 34 2.94 -16.94 -12.88
CA GLU A 34 2.20 -17.42 -11.71
C GLU A 34 1.34 -16.29 -11.12
N LEU A 35 0.16 -16.64 -10.62
CA LEU A 35 -0.84 -15.69 -10.11
C LEU A 35 -0.28 -14.77 -9.02
N ARG A 36 0.64 -15.26 -8.20
CA ARG A 36 1.30 -14.46 -7.14
C ARG A 36 2.14 -13.30 -7.68
N TYR A 37 2.91 -13.53 -8.74
CA TYR A 37 3.70 -12.47 -9.38
C TYR A 37 2.78 -11.52 -10.16
N ALA A 38 1.76 -12.07 -10.83
CA ALA A 38 0.75 -11.28 -11.51
C ALA A 38 0.01 -10.33 -10.55
N ALA A 39 -0.33 -10.79 -9.34
CA ALA A 39 -0.99 -9.98 -8.33
C ALA A 39 -0.11 -8.84 -7.81
N ILE A 40 1.19 -9.09 -7.58
CA ILE A 40 2.13 -8.05 -7.15
C ILE A 40 2.39 -7.05 -8.28
N ALA A 41 2.58 -7.53 -9.51
CA ALA A 41 2.74 -6.67 -10.67
C ALA A 41 1.49 -5.81 -10.91
N GLY A 42 0.30 -6.41 -10.82
CA GLY A 42 -0.99 -5.71 -10.92
C GLY A 42 -1.14 -4.64 -9.83
N TRP A 43 -0.70 -4.95 -8.60
CA TRP A 43 -0.67 -3.97 -7.51
C TRP A 43 0.22 -2.78 -7.82
N VAL A 44 1.44 -3.02 -8.32
CA VAL A 44 2.37 -1.95 -8.69
C VAL A 44 1.83 -1.11 -9.83
N ILE A 45 1.31 -1.75 -10.88
CA ILE A 45 0.70 -1.08 -12.02
C ILE A 45 -0.44 -0.18 -11.55
N LEU A 46 -1.31 -0.68 -10.67
CA LEU A 46 -2.40 0.11 -10.09
C LEU A 46 -1.87 1.37 -9.39
N VAL A 47 -0.88 1.22 -8.51
CA VAL A 47 -0.28 2.34 -7.77
C VAL A 47 0.37 3.35 -8.73
N LEU A 48 1.11 2.88 -9.73
CA LEU A 48 1.76 3.73 -10.73
C LEU A 48 0.73 4.48 -11.57
N VAL A 49 -0.32 3.82 -12.05
CA VAL A 49 -1.41 4.45 -12.81
C VAL A 49 -2.08 5.52 -11.95
N MET A 50 -2.40 5.23 -10.68
CA MET A 50 -2.98 6.25 -9.79
C MET A 50 -2.05 7.44 -9.58
N CYS A 51 -0.74 7.21 -9.42
CA CYS A 51 0.25 8.28 -9.29
C CYS A 51 0.35 9.11 -10.57
N LEU A 52 0.40 8.48 -11.75
CA LEU A 52 0.48 9.15 -13.05
C LEU A 52 -0.77 9.98 -13.35
N LEU A 53 -1.97 9.44 -13.09
CA LEU A 53 -3.22 10.18 -13.25
C LEU A 53 -3.29 11.38 -12.30
N SER A 54 -2.81 11.21 -11.06
CA SER A 54 -2.72 12.30 -10.08
C SER A 54 -1.73 13.37 -10.53
N LEU A 55 -0.57 12.96 -11.04
CA LEU A 55 0.45 13.85 -11.57
C LEU A 55 -0.07 14.63 -12.77
N ARG A 56 -0.66 13.94 -13.76
CA ARG A 56 -1.29 14.56 -14.94
C ARG A 56 -2.33 15.61 -14.54
N ARG A 57 -3.13 15.33 -13.51
CA ARG A 57 -4.10 16.31 -12.96
C ARG A 57 -3.39 17.53 -12.38
N VAL A 58 -2.35 17.35 -11.57
CA VAL A 58 -1.58 18.46 -10.98
C VAL A 58 -0.96 19.35 -12.05
N PHE A 59 -0.32 18.76 -13.08
CA PHE A 59 0.29 19.54 -14.16
C PHE A 59 -0.72 20.27 -15.04
N ARG A 60 -1.94 19.73 -15.18
CA ARG A 60 -3.00 20.36 -16.00
C ARG A 60 -3.68 21.55 -15.32
N PHE A 61 -3.86 21.51 -14.00
CA PHE A 61 -4.74 22.46 -13.29
C PHE A 61 -4.04 23.42 -12.32
N VAL A 62 -2.76 23.25 -12.07
CA VAL A 62 -1.99 24.15 -11.20
C VAL A 62 -1.08 24.98 -12.09
N ASP A 63 -1.11 26.31 -12.00
CA ASP A 63 -0.26 27.17 -12.85
C ASP A 63 1.14 27.41 -12.26
N SER A 64 1.25 27.42 -10.92
CA SER A 64 2.53 27.68 -10.24
C SER A 64 3.45 26.45 -10.23
N ASN A 65 4.65 26.59 -10.79
CA ASN A 65 5.67 25.55 -10.81
C ASN A 65 6.08 25.10 -9.40
N ALA A 66 6.21 26.01 -8.44
CA ALA A 66 6.57 25.67 -7.06
C ALA A 66 5.52 24.74 -6.42
N VAL A 67 4.24 25.02 -6.65
CA VAL A 67 3.13 24.21 -6.14
C VAL A 67 3.04 22.86 -6.87
N ARG A 68 3.33 22.82 -8.19
CA ARG A 68 3.40 21.57 -8.97
C ARG A 68 4.45 20.62 -8.39
N PHE A 69 5.69 21.09 -8.20
CA PHE A 69 6.77 20.24 -7.66
C PHE A 69 6.50 19.82 -6.22
N SER A 70 5.95 20.72 -5.40
CA SER A 70 5.52 20.36 -4.04
C SER A 70 4.47 19.25 -4.05
N ALA A 71 3.43 19.37 -4.88
CA ALA A 71 2.39 18.35 -5.00
C ALA A 71 2.92 17.02 -5.59
N ALA A 72 3.77 17.08 -6.62
CA ALA A 72 4.42 15.92 -7.20
C ALA A 72 5.29 15.17 -6.17
N SER A 73 6.03 15.90 -5.33
CA SER A 73 6.87 15.29 -4.29
C SER A 73 6.07 14.47 -3.25
N LYS A 74 4.79 14.78 -3.04
CA LYS A 74 3.90 14.01 -2.13
C LYS A 74 3.53 12.64 -2.69
N LEU A 75 3.59 12.46 -4.01
CA LEU A 75 3.37 11.18 -4.69
C LEU A 75 4.56 10.23 -4.59
N LEU A 76 5.72 10.73 -4.13
CA LEU A 76 6.90 9.89 -3.92
C LEU A 76 6.63 8.78 -2.89
N SER A 77 5.95 9.12 -1.80
CA SER A 77 5.64 8.16 -0.72
C SER A 77 4.81 6.95 -1.23
N PRO A 78 3.64 7.13 -1.89
CA PRO A 78 2.90 5.98 -2.43
C PRO A 78 3.65 5.24 -3.54
N ALA A 79 4.43 5.94 -4.39
CA ALA A 79 5.23 5.29 -5.41
C ALA A 79 6.31 4.37 -4.80
N VAL A 80 7.03 4.84 -3.77
CA VAL A 80 8.02 4.04 -3.05
C VAL A 80 7.38 2.82 -2.40
N VAL A 81 6.19 2.95 -1.81
CA VAL A 81 5.47 1.81 -1.22
C VAL A 81 5.04 0.81 -2.30
N GLY A 82 4.64 1.28 -3.48
CA GLY A 82 4.32 0.43 -4.62
C GLY A 82 5.54 -0.34 -5.16
N LEU A 83 6.72 0.30 -5.18
CA LEU A 83 7.95 -0.28 -5.73
C LEU A 83 8.75 -1.11 -4.72
N ALA A 84 8.60 -0.85 -3.43
CA ALA A 84 9.34 -1.54 -2.36
C ALA A 84 9.28 -3.08 -2.41
N PRO A 85 8.17 -3.74 -2.80
CA PRO A 85 8.15 -5.19 -2.99
C PRO A 85 9.22 -5.74 -3.95
N PHE A 86 9.63 -4.97 -4.97
CA PHE A 86 10.68 -5.39 -5.91
C PHE A 86 12.09 -5.34 -5.31
N LEU A 87 12.25 -4.73 -4.14
CA LEU A 87 13.49 -4.83 -3.37
C LEU A 87 13.63 -6.20 -2.71
N LEU A 88 12.59 -7.05 -2.66
CA LEU A 88 12.69 -8.38 -2.08
C LEU A 88 13.23 -9.39 -3.11
N PRO A 89 14.04 -10.38 -2.70
CA PRO A 89 14.42 -11.47 -3.60
C PRO A 89 13.18 -12.25 -4.07
N SER A 90 13.19 -12.71 -5.32
CA SER A 90 12.06 -13.42 -5.95
C SER A 90 11.56 -14.62 -5.14
N GLN A 91 12.47 -15.35 -4.50
CA GLN A 91 12.15 -16.47 -3.62
C GLN A 91 11.29 -16.05 -2.42
N TYR A 92 11.59 -14.90 -1.80
CA TYR A 92 10.79 -14.39 -0.68
C TYR A 92 9.43 -13.88 -1.15
N ILE A 93 9.38 -13.27 -2.33
CA ILE A 93 8.13 -12.85 -2.94
C ILE A 93 7.22 -14.08 -3.16
N ALA A 94 7.76 -15.13 -3.75
CA ALA A 94 7.06 -16.40 -3.99
C ALA A 94 6.44 -16.99 -2.72
N ASP A 95 7.21 -17.03 -1.63
CA ASP A 95 6.79 -17.66 -0.37
C ASP A 95 5.85 -16.74 0.46
N ASN A 96 5.95 -15.41 0.31
CA ASN A 96 5.34 -14.45 1.24
C ASN A 96 4.48 -13.36 0.60
N THR A 97 4.02 -13.57 -0.63
CA THR A 97 3.21 -12.60 -1.41
C THR A 97 2.07 -11.99 -0.60
N ARG A 98 1.38 -12.80 0.23
CA ARG A 98 0.26 -12.34 1.05
C ARG A 98 0.65 -11.24 2.03
N TYR A 99 1.72 -11.45 2.81
CA TYR A 99 2.13 -10.47 3.82
C TYR A 99 2.62 -9.19 3.17
N ILE A 100 3.34 -9.30 2.04
CA ILE A 100 3.81 -8.15 1.26
C ILE A 100 2.61 -7.33 0.75
N SER A 101 1.62 -7.99 0.16
CA SER A 101 0.41 -7.34 -0.36
C SER A 101 -0.43 -6.70 0.75
N VAL A 102 -0.65 -7.39 1.87
CA VAL A 102 -1.40 -6.85 3.02
C VAL A 102 -0.66 -5.66 3.66
N ALA A 103 0.65 -5.78 3.92
CA ALA A 103 1.44 -4.70 4.50
C ALA A 103 1.48 -3.47 3.57
N GLY A 104 1.78 -3.68 2.28
CA GLY A 104 1.81 -2.64 1.27
C GLY A 104 0.44 -1.97 1.10
N GLY A 105 -0.64 -2.75 1.08
CA GLY A 105 -2.02 -2.27 1.00
C GLY A 105 -2.45 -1.45 2.22
N LEU A 106 -2.14 -1.91 3.44
CA LEU A 106 -2.43 -1.17 4.68
C LEU A 106 -1.66 0.14 4.74
N LEU A 107 -0.38 0.12 4.36
CA LEU A 107 0.46 1.31 4.33
C LEU A 107 -0.04 2.29 3.27
N PHE A 108 -0.29 1.83 2.04
CA PHE A 108 -0.86 2.65 0.96
C PHE A 108 -2.21 3.27 1.37
N SER A 109 -3.09 2.49 2.01
CA SER A 109 -4.37 2.98 2.53
C SER A 109 -4.18 4.07 3.58
N THR A 110 -3.23 3.89 4.50
CA THR A 110 -2.91 4.85 5.57
C THR A 110 -2.41 6.18 4.99
N ILE A 111 -1.46 6.12 4.05
CA ILE A 111 -0.88 7.27 3.36
C ILE A 111 -1.97 8.03 2.61
N THR A 112 -2.78 7.31 1.83
CA THR A 112 -3.84 7.91 1.01
C THR A 112 -4.89 8.60 1.88
N LYS A 113 -5.32 7.96 2.98
CA LYS A 113 -6.26 8.58 3.92
C LYS A 113 -5.68 9.82 4.58
N LYS A 114 -4.41 9.79 5.01
CA LYS A 114 -3.71 10.97 5.56
C LYS A 114 -3.68 12.12 4.55
N MET A 115 -3.33 11.82 3.30
CA MET A 115 -3.27 12.80 2.22
C MET A 115 -4.64 13.44 1.97
N ILE A 116 -5.70 12.63 1.89
CA ILE A 116 -7.08 13.10 1.69
C ILE A 116 -7.52 13.99 2.86
N VAL A 117 -7.34 13.54 4.11
CA VAL A 117 -7.78 14.28 5.31
C VAL A 117 -7.00 15.60 5.46
N PHE A 118 -5.68 15.59 5.27
CA PHE A 118 -4.89 16.83 5.35
C PHE A 118 -5.19 17.79 4.20
N SER A 119 -5.48 17.26 3.01
CA SER A 119 -5.95 18.07 1.88
C SER A 119 -7.29 18.73 2.18
N MET A 120 -8.24 18.01 2.78
CA MET A 120 -9.53 18.60 3.20
C MET A 120 -9.35 19.65 4.29
N ALA A 121 -8.42 19.43 5.23
CA ALA A 121 -8.11 20.36 6.30
C ALA A 121 -7.22 21.55 5.86
N LYS A 122 -6.84 21.64 4.57
CA LYS A 122 -5.90 22.64 4.04
C LYS A 122 -4.56 22.71 4.80
N MET A 123 -4.12 21.59 5.38
CA MET A 123 -2.87 21.52 6.14
C MET A 123 -1.69 21.19 5.22
N THR A 124 -0.51 21.71 5.57
CA THR A 124 0.73 21.32 4.88
C THR A 124 1.03 19.85 5.14
N TYR A 125 1.36 19.14 4.07
CA TYR A 125 1.65 17.72 4.10
C TYR A 125 3.12 17.53 3.73
N ALA A 126 3.89 16.89 4.60
CA ALA A 126 5.30 16.60 4.34
C ALA A 126 5.45 15.71 3.10
N SER A 127 6.40 16.04 2.23
CA SER A 127 6.64 15.33 0.96
C SER A 127 6.93 13.85 1.18
N ILE A 128 7.76 13.56 2.20
CA ILE A 128 8.14 12.20 2.59
C ILE A 128 7.47 11.89 3.91
N GLN A 129 6.62 10.87 3.92
CA GLN A 129 6.03 10.38 5.16
C GLN A 129 6.96 9.38 5.83
N MET A 130 7.39 9.69 7.05
CA MET A 130 8.21 8.79 7.88
C MET A 130 7.52 7.44 8.14
N ASP A 131 6.20 7.35 7.93
CA ASP A 131 5.43 6.11 8.04
C ASP A 131 5.87 5.03 7.05
N ILE A 132 6.50 5.40 5.92
CA ILE A 132 6.97 4.43 4.91
C ILE A 132 8.28 3.76 5.32
N LEU A 133 9.08 4.44 6.16
CA LEU A 133 10.44 4.02 6.47
C LEU A 133 10.52 2.63 7.09
N PRO A 134 9.69 2.23 8.07
CA PRO A 134 9.84 0.89 8.63
C PRO A 134 9.51 -0.20 7.60
N PHE A 135 8.61 0.03 6.64
CA PHE A 135 8.31 -0.96 5.60
C PHE A 135 9.49 -1.11 4.64
N VAL A 136 10.03 0.01 4.15
CA VAL A 136 11.20 0.01 3.27
C VAL A 136 12.42 -0.57 3.98
N ALA A 137 12.65 -0.22 5.24
CA ALA A 137 13.76 -0.73 6.04
C ALA A 137 13.68 -2.25 6.21
N ILE A 138 12.49 -2.82 6.46
CA ILE A 138 12.31 -4.26 6.53
C ILE A 138 12.57 -4.92 5.17
N CYS A 139 12.09 -4.35 4.06
CA CYS A 139 12.37 -4.88 2.73
C CYS A 139 13.87 -4.89 2.42
N VAL A 140 14.58 -3.79 2.73
CA VAL A 140 16.03 -3.68 2.56
C VAL A 140 16.78 -4.65 3.48
N TRP A 141 16.34 -4.80 4.72
CA TRP A 141 16.95 -5.72 5.68
C TRP A 141 16.82 -7.17 5.22
N ILE A 142 15.63 -7.61 4.80
CA ILE A 142 15.41 -8.97 4.27
C ILE A 142 16.29 -9.23 3.05
N ARG A 143 16.51 -8.23 2.19
CA ARG A 143 17.42 -8.38 1.04
C ARG A 143 18.89 -8.44 1.43
N SER A 144 19.29 -7.71 2.46
CA SER A 144 20.70 -7.54 2.82
C SER A 144 21.24 -8.62 3.75
N ASP A 145 20.36 -9.31 4.49
CA ASP A 145 20.75 -10.31 5.49
C ASP A 145 20.62 -11.74 4.94
N PRO A 146 21.73 -12.39 4.54
CA PRO A 146 21.69 -13.77 4.05
C PRO A 146 21.42 -14.80 5.16
N ASN A 147 21.59 -14.44 6.44
CA ASN A 147 21.39 -15.36 7.57
C ASN A 147 19.93 -15.37 8.05
N LEU A 148 19.06 -14.54 7.47
CA LEU A 148 17.68 -14.44 7.90
C LEU A 148 16.88 -15.68 7.50
N THR A 149 16.57 -16.52 8.48
CA THR A 149 15.74 -17.71 8.26
C THR A 149 14.37 -17.34 7.65
N LYS A 150 13.82 -18.21 6.80
CA LYS A 150 12.49 -18.02 6.20
C LYS A 150 11.40 -17.74 7.23
N ARG A 151 11.44 -18.44 8.37
CA ARG A 151 10.52 -18.25 9.50
C ARG A 151 10.67 -16.87 10.16
N GLY A 152 11.91 -16.38 10.28
CA GLY A 152 12.20 -15.04 10.78
C GLY A 152 11.59 -13.95 9.89
N ALA A 153 11.77 -14.04 8.58
CA ALA A 153 11.18 -13.09 7.62
C ALA A 153 9.64 -13.06 7.70
N ILE A 154 9.00 -14.22 7.78
CA ILE A 154 7.53 -14.33 7.99
C ILE A 154 7.11 -13.63 9.28
N ALA A 155 7.80 -13.91 10.39
CA ALA A 155 7.47 -13.33 11.68
C ALA A 155 7.58 -11.79 11.66
N ILE A 156 8.68 -11.26 11.10
CA ILE A 156 8.91 -9.82 10.97
C ILE A 156 7.81 -9.17 10.11
N MET A 157 7.50 -9.74 8.95
CA MET A 157 6.45 -9.22 8.06
C MET A 157 5.05 -9.32 8.70
N GLY A 158 4.78 -10.39 9.43
CA GLY A 158 3.54 -10.58 10.18
C GLY A 158 3.36 -9.53 11.28
N VAL A 159 4.40 -9.30 12.09
CA VAL A 159 4.42 -8.24 13.10
C VAL A 159 4.21 -6.88 12.44
N MET A 160 4.86 -6.63 11.30
CA MET A 160 4.72 -5.38 10.56
C MET A 160 3.28 -5.15 10.05
N CYS A 161 2.62 -6.18 9.54
CA CYS A 161 1.20 -6.11 9.16
C CYS A 161 0.32 -5.68 10.36
N ILE A 162 0.52 -6.32 11.51
CA ILE A 162 -0.23 -6.03 12.74
C ILE A 162 0.04 -4.60 13.19
N LEU A 163 1.30 -4.16 13.21
CA LEU A 163 1.68 -2.81 13.58
C LEU A 163 1.04 -1.76 12.66
N HIS A 164 1.03 -1.98 11.35
CA HIS A 164 0.36 -1.07 10.40
C HIS A 164 -1.15 -1.05 10.58
N ALA A 165 -1.78 -2.20 10.83
CA ALA A 165 -3.21 -2.26 11.11
C ALA A 165 -3.57 -1.47 12.39
N ILE A 166 -2.81 -1.69 13.47
CA ILE A 166 -2.97 -0.97 14.73
C ILE A 166 -2.80 0.54 14.53
N ARG A 167 -1.72 0.96 13.84
CA ARG A 167 -1.46 2.37 13.54
C ARG A 167 -2.58 2.99 12.71
N LEU A 168 -3.10 2.28 11.71
CA LEU A 168 -4.23 2.74 10.90
C LEU A 168 -5.48 2.98 11.76
N VAL A 169 -5.81 2.05 12.66
CA VAL A 169 -6.97 2.18 13.55
C VAL A 169 -6.80 3.35 14.53
N PHE A 170 -5.63 3.46 15.18
CA PHE A 170 -5.36 4.57 16.09
C PHE A 170 -5.39 5.92 15.38
N TRP A 171 -4.78 6.01 14.19
CA TRP A 171 -4.79 7.23 13.42
C TRP A 171 -6.21 7.61 12.97
N ALA A 172 -6.99 6.64 12.46
CA ALA A 172 -8.37 6.88 12.05
C ALA A 172 -9.24 7.33 13.24
N ARG A 173 -9.10 6.69 14.40
CA ARG A 173 -9.81 7.09 15.63
C ARG A 173 -9.47 8.52 16.04
N ARG A 174 -8.19 8.90 15.99
CA ARG A 174 -7.75 10.27 16.30
C ARG A 174 -8.29 11.27 15.29
N ALA A 175 -8.19 10.98 13.99
CA ALA A 175 -8.69 11.85 12.94
C ALA A 175 -10.21 12.07 13.05
N ILE A 176 -10.98 11.01 13.31
CA ILE A 176 -12.44 11.12 13.53
C ILE A 176 -12.73 11.99 14.75
N ASN A 177 -12.05 11.76 15.88
CA ASN A 177 -12.26 12.57 17.09
C ASN A 177 -11.95 14.05 16.84
N ASP A 178 -10.86 14.36 16.14
CA ASP A 178 -10.47 15.74 15.83
C ASP A 178 -11.47 16.42 14.88
N ILE A 179 -11.96 15.69 13.86
CA ILE A 179 -12.99 16.18 12.94
C ILE A 179 -14.32 16.42 13.68
N CYS A 180 -14.78 15.47 14.50
CA CYS A 180 -15.98 15.60 15.31
C CYS A 180 -15.90 16.79 16.26
N LYS A 181 -14.76 16.97 16.94
CA LYS A 181 -14.54 18.11 17.85
C LYS A 181 -14.60 19.45 17.12
N ARG A 182 -14.02 19.54 15.91
CA ARG A 182 -14.01 20.78 15.12
C ARG A 182 -15.38 21.10 14.49
N LEU A 183 -16.11 20.09 14.04
CA LEU A 183 -17.44 20.28 13.43
C LEU A 183 -18.57 20.38 14.46
N GLY A 184 -18.31 20.06 15.74
CA GLY A 184 -19.34 19.95 16.76
C GLY A 184 -20.30 18.78 16.52
N ILE A 185 -19.94 17.84 15.65
CA ILE A 185 -20.78 16.69 15.29
C ILE A 185 -20.40 15.50 16.16
N TRP A 186 -21.29 15.12 17.08
CA TRP A 186 -21.13 13.97 17.97
C TRP A 186 -22.07 12.85 17.56
N CYS A 187 -21.88 12.29 16.35
CA CYS A 187 -22.65 11.12 15.95
C CYS A 187 -22.37 9.96 16.93
N LEU A 188 -23.40 9.56 17.68
CA LEU A 188 -23.38 8.43 18.63
C LEU A 188 -22.46 8.60 19.85
N ARG A 189 -22.11 9.83 20.23
CA ARG A 189 -21.42 10.11 21.51
C ARG A 189 -22.08 11.26 22.24
N ILE A 190 -22.16 11.17 23.57
CA ILE A 190 -22.62 12.26 24.42
C ILE A 190 -21.56 13.37 24.37
N LYS A 191 -21.96 14.61 24.08
CA LYS A 191 -21.07 15.78 24.09
C LYS A 191 -20.43 15.86 25.50
N PRO A 192 -19.09 15.89 25.62
CA PRO A 192 -18.45 16.07 26.92
C PRO A 192 -18.85 17.45 27.47
N LYS A 193 -19.24 17.48 28.76
CA LYS A 193 -19.61 18.73 29.45
C LYS A 193 -18.37 19.62 29.51
N GLU A 194 -18.47 20.85 29.00
CA GLU A 194 -17.41 21.84 29.10
C GLU A 194 -17.19 22.14 30.59
N ALA A 195 -15.95 21.95 31.05
CA ALA A 195 -15.52 22.23 32.42
C ALA A 195 -14.98 23.65 32.51
#